data_AF-A0A7S2L937-F1
#
_entry.id   AF-A0A7S2L937-F1
#
_cell.length_a   1.000
_cell.length_b   1.000
_cell.length_c   1.000
_cell.angle_alpha   90.00
_cell.angle_beta   90.00
_cell.angle_gamma   90.00
#
_symmetry.space_group_name_H-M   'P 1'
#
loop_
_entity.id
_entity.type
_entity.pdbx_description
1 polymer ?
#
loop_
_entity_poly.entity_id
_entity_poly.type
_entity_poly.pdbx_seq_one_letter_code
_entity_poly.pdbx_strand_id
1 'polypeptide(L)'
;MLGAAGSAWVPASSGAASAAARRRLPARRAGSEVFLADSGPKARQVVEAYKKLVGEKDEKVAAEVIQALDPEQRVTLKRLIEAKGGAGREITTTDPEMGDLPERLFKKLQMLKTDEEVIAWRRRIDPKMAQEVQELIEVHQAELADKEAALEHADEAEAQQAWEYFKKQFPQPAENGRYFTTPVREADIKYRFRRLREALDVDAAVVVQIAGKDATPFVTDPDFIRRTWKAILSACDGDKQDALDSLVLKHPGVLIAKGEKIKDQLTQARITASAIDAASGLKNVFNVFR
;
A
#
# COMPACT_ATOMS: atom_id res chain seq x y z
N MET A 1 5.61 14.25 -14.30
CA MET A 1 6.74 13.45 -13.79
C MET A 1 7.03 13.78 -12.32
N LEU A 2 6.18 13.30 -11.41
CA LEU A 2 6.48 13.10 -9.99
C LEU A 2 5.69 11.83 -9.62
N GLY A 3 6.38 10.70 -9.55
CA GLY A 3 5.76 9.41 -9.25
C GLY A 3 6.57 8.72 -8.17
N ALA A 4 6.05 8.70 -6.94
CA ALA A 4 6.60 7.95 -5.81
C ALA A 4 5.43 7.47 -4.94
N ALA A 5 5.13 6.18 -5.06
CA ALA A 5 5.34 5.15 -4.04
C ALA A 5 4.31 5.11 -2.88
N GLY A 6 3.04 4.92 -3.21
CA GLY A 6 2.05 4.27 -2.34
C GLY A 6 2.03 2.74 -2.52
N SER A 7 1.69 1.97 -1.48
CA SER A 7 1.23 0.57 -1.65
C SER A 7 0.21 0.24 -0.57
N ALA A 8 -1.05 0.06 -0.96
CA ALA A 8 -2.08 -0.49 -0.09
C ALA A 8 -1.68 -1.88 0.45
N TRP A 9 -1.95 -2.11 1.74
CA TRP A 9 -1.72 -3.38 2.43
C TRP A 9 -2.97 -4.27 2.29
N VAL A 10 -2.86 -5.42 1.64
CA VAL A 10 -3.91 -6.46 1.64
C VAL A 10 -3.50 -7.53 2.66
N PRO A 11 -4.23 -7.71 3.79
CA PRO A 11 -3.84 -8.67 4.81
C PRO A 11 -3.71 -10.08 4.22
N ALA A 12 -2.66 -10.79 4.61
CA ALA A 12 -2.45 -12.17 4.21
C ALA A 12 -3.41 -13.07 5.01
N SER A 13 -4.32 -13.75 4.31
CA SER A 13 -5.01 -14.92 4.85
C SER A 13 -3.97 -16.01 5.16
N SER A 14 -4.01 -16.53 6.38
CA SER A 14 -3.12 -17.54 6.97
C SER A 14 -2.89 -18.76 6.09
N GLY A 15 -1.64 -19.00 5.69
CA GLY A 15 -1.16 -20.24 5.08
C GLY A 15 0.19 -20.62 5.69
N ALA A 16 0.32 -21.87 6.12
CA ALA A 16 1.39 -22.40 6.97
C ALA A 16 2.81 -22.20 6.39
N ALA A 17 3.69 -21.59 7.19
CA ALA A 17 5.10 -21.41 6.86
C ALA A 17 5.92 -22.68 7.19
N SER A 18 6.63 -23.18 6.18
CA SER A 18 7.60 -24.27 6.25
C SER A 18 8.79 -23.95 7.17
N ALA A 19 9.25 -24.96 7.91
CA ALA A 19 10.12 -24.88 9.08
C ALA A 19 11.63 -24.64 8.83
N ALA A 20 12.05 -24.16 7.65
CA ALA A 20 13.47 -24.20 7.26
C ALA A 20 14.24 -22.85 7.26
N ALA A 21 13.66 -21.75 7.78
CA ALA A 21 14.31 -20.42 7.76
C ALA A 21 14.70 -19.87 9.14
N ARG A 22 15.10 -20.73 10.08
CA ARG A 22 15.61 -20.31 11.40
C ARG A 22 17.12 -20.44 11.47
N ARG A 23 17.85 -19.37 11.16
CA ARG A 23 19.16 -19.09 11.81
C ARG A 23 19.58 -17.63 11.63
N ARG A 24 19.65 -16.96 12.80
CA ARG A 24 20.29 -15.67 13.13
C ARG A 24 19.53 -14.37 12.83
N LEU A 25 18.65 -13.99 13.77
CA LEU A 25 18.30 -12.60 14.09
C LEU A 25 18.16 -12.45 15.61
N PRO A 26 19.03 -11.68 16.29
CA PRO A 26 18.71 -11.13 17.60
C PRO A 26 18.76 -9.59 17.55
N ALA A 27 17.59 -8.96 17.45
CA ALA A 27 17.29 -7.63 18.00
C ALA A 27 15.79 -7.35 17.79
N ARG A 28 14.97 -7.84 18.72
CA ARG A 28 13.51 -7.63 18.75
C ARG A 28 13.18 -6.40 19.61
N ARG A 29 12.31 -5.55 19.06
CA ARG A 29 11.35 -4.62 19.71
C ARG A 29 11.92 -3.50 20.59
N ALA A 30 11.98 -2.30 20.02
CA ALA A 30 11.72 -1.05 20.74
C ALA A 30 10.76 -0.23 19.87
N GLY A 31 9.47 -0.34 20.19
CA GLY A 31 8.35 0.22 19.45
C GLY A 31 8.00 1.63 19.89
N SER A 32 7.08 2.22 19.13
CA SER A 32 6.37 3.46 19.44
C SER A 32 5.93 3.53 20.92
N GLU A 33 5.82 4.75 21.49
CA GLU A 33 5.44 5.00 22.90
C GLU A 33 4.19 4.22 23.34
N VAL A 34 3.27 3.98 22.40
CA VAL A 34 2.04 3.20 22.60
C VAL A 34 2.38 1.72 22.90
N PHE A 35 3.37 1.14 22.22
CA PHE A 35 3.73 -0.28 22.38
C PHE A 35 4.51 -0.58 23.65
N LEU A 36 5.35 0.35 24.10
CA LEU A 36 6.04 0.21 25.39
C LEU A 36 5.01 0.25 26.53
N ALA A 37 4.05 1.16 26.52
CA ALA A 37 3.04 1.23 27.58
C ALA A 37 2.14 -0.04 27.70
N ASP A 38 1.91 -0.74 26.59
CA ASP A 38 1.09 -1.97 26.56
C ASP A 38 1.88 -3.25 26.85
N SER A 39 3.22 -3.17 26.92
CA SER A 39 4.10 -4.33 27.17
C SER A 39 4.24 -4.67 28.66
N GLY A 40 3.53 -3.96 29.55
CA GLY A 40 3.47 -4.23 30.99
C GLY A 40 3.92 -3.04 31.86
N PRO A 41 3.83 -3.18 33.21
CA PRO A 41 4.07 -2.09 34.15
C PRO A 41 5.44 -1.43 34.02
N LYS A 42 6.49 -2.23 33.78
CA LYS A 42 7.86 -1.72 33.61
C LYS A 42 8.03 -0.83 32.39
N ALA A 43 7.34 -1.12 31.30
CA ALA A 43 7.49 -0.38 30.06
C ALA A 43 6.61 0.90 30.07
N ARG A 44 5.52 0.93 30.84
CA ARG A 44 4.81 2.18 31.22
C ARG A 44 5.71 3.15 31.97
N GLN A 45 6.47 2.65 32.95
CA GLN A 45 7.42 3.48 33.71
C GLN A 45 8.48 4.12 32.80
N VAL A 46 8.96 3.41 31.78
CA VAL A 46 9.91 3.96 30.79
C VAL A 46 9.27 5.08 29.97
N VAL A 47 8.01 4.91 29.53
CA VAL A 47 7.29 5.94 28.78
C VAL A 47 6.99 7.17 29.65
N GLU A 48 6.61 6.98 30.91
CA GLU A 48 6.42 8.08 31.86
C GLU A 48 7.72 8.83 32.14
N ALA A 49 8.83 8.11 32.35
CA ALA A 49 10.14 8.71 32.52
C ALA A 49 10.55 9.51 31.27
N TYR A 50 10.33 8.96 30.07
CA TYR A 50 10.57 9.68 28.83
C TYR A 50 9.75 10.97 28.75
N LYS A 51 8.44 10.93 29.02
CA LYS A 51 7.58 12.13 29.00
C LYS A 51 8.03 13.20 29.99
N LYS A 52 8.53 12.80 31.17
CA LYS A 52 9.11 13.73 32.16
C LYS A 52 10.42 14.35 31.70
N LEU A 53 11.20 13.64 30.89
CA LEU A 53 12.48 14.12 30.36
C LEU A 53 12.32 15.00 29.11
N VAL A 54 11.24 14.84 28.34
CA VAL A 54 10.97 15.66 27.15
C VAL A 54 10.70 17.10 27.56
N GLY A 55 11.63 18.00 27.24
CA GLY A 55 11.52 19.44 27.53
C GLY A 55 12.04 19.85 28.92
N GLU A 56 12.49 18.89 29.73
CA GLU A 56 13.12 19.17 31.03
C GLU A 56 14.53 19.73 30.81
N LYS A 57 14.85 20.81 31.51
CA LYS A 57 16.13 21.52 31.43
C LYS A 57 16.94 21.39 32.73
N ASP A 58 16.32 20.95 33.82
CA ASP A 58 17.00 20.72 35.08
C ASP A 58 17.70 19.35 35.09
N GLU A 59 19.03 19.37 35.11
CA GLU A 59 19.86 18.17 35.14
C GLU A 59 19.62 17.31 36.38
N LYS A 60 19.23 17.89 37.51
CA LYS A 60 18.95 17.14 38.74
C LYS A 60 17.66 16.34 38.62
N VAL A 61 16.61 16.97 38.10
CA VAL A 61 15.32 16.32 37.83
C VAL A 61 15.51 15.20 36.81
N ALA A 62 16.30 15.45 35.76
CA ALA A 62 16.61 14.43 34.76
C ALA A 62 17.37 13.23 35.36
N ALA A 63 18.37 13.49 36.21
CA ALA A 63 19.13 12.44 36.88
C ALA A 63 18.26 11.60 37.83
N GLU A 64 17.36 12.23 38.58
CA GLU A 64 16.43 11.53 39.48
C GLU A 64 15.48 10.60 38.70
N VAL A 65 14.91 11.10 37.60
CA VAL A 65 14.02 10.31 36.73
C VAL A 65 14.75 9.09 36.14
N ILE A 66 16.00 9.25 35.71
CA ILE A 66 16.81 8.13 35.18
C ILE A 66 17.20 7.16 36.29
N GLN A 67 17.56 7.64 37.47
CA GLN A 67 17.98 6.80 38.59
C GLN A 67 16.83 5.96 39.16
N ALA A 68 15.59 6.46 39.10
CA ALA A 68 14.39 5.73 39.51
C ALA A 68 14.08 4.49 38.64
N LEU A 69 14.67 4.38 37.45
CA LEU A 69 14.53 3.23 36.57
C LEU A 69 15.54 2.12 36.89
N ASP A 70 15.14 0.87 36.73
CA ASP A 70 16.03 -0.29 36.76
C ASP A 70 17.02 -0.28 35.55
N PRO A 71 18.14 -1.03 35.60
CA PRO A 71 19.14 -1.00 34.52
C PRO A 71 18.60 -1.34 33.14
N GLU A 72 17.65 -2.27 33.02
CA GLU A 72 17.04 -2.66 31.74
C GLU A 72 16.12 -1.56 31.20
N GLN A 73 15.37 -0.92 32.09
CA GLN A 73 14.52 0.24 31.78
C GLN A 73 15.34 1.45 31.35
N ARG A 74 16.52 1.71 31.95
CA ARG A 74 17.43 2.78 31.50
C ARG A 74 17.95 2.55 30.09
N VAL A 75 18.32 1.32 29.75
CA VAL A 75 18.73 0.95 28.38
C VAL A 75 17.56 1.18 27.40
N THR A 76 16.34 0.83 27.80
CA THR A 76 15.14 1.01 26.98
C THR A 76 14.79 2.48 26.81
N LEU A 77 14.86 3.28 27.88
CA LEU A 77 14.67 4.73 27.87
C LEU A 77 15.70 5.41 26.97
N LYS A 78 16.98 5.04 27.07
CA LYS A 78 18.04 5.56 26.20
C LYS A 78 17.72 5.30 24.73
N ARG A 79 17.31 4.07 24.38
CA ARG A 79 16.89 3.73 23.00
C ARG A 79 15.66 4.52 22.55
N LEU A 80 14.71 4.78 23.45
CA LEU A 80 13.52 5.59 23.16
C LEU A 80 13.88 7.06 22.93
N ILE A 81 14.77 7.64 23.74
CA ILE A 81 15.29 8.99 23.57
C ILE A 81 16.07 9.10 22.26
N GLU A 82 16.95 8.15 21.96
CA GLU A 82 17.69 8.09 20.69
C GLU A 82 16.74 8.00 19.49
N ALA A 83 15.71 7.14 19.58
CA ALA A 83 14.70 7.01 18.56
C ALA A 83 13.93 8.31 18.31
N LYS A 84 13.48 8.97 19.38
CA LYS A 84 12.68 10.19 19.29
C LYS A 84 13.49 11.43 18.96
N GLY A 85 14.74 11.52 19.45
CA GLY A 85 15.71 12.52 19.02
C GLY A 85 16.04 12.42 17.52
N GLY A 86 15.84 11.24 16.92
CA GLY A 86 15.97 11.01 15.49
C GLY A 86 14.84 11.56 14.62
N ALA A 87 13.76 12.12 15.19
CA ALA A 87 12.67 12.70 14.40
C ALA A 87 13.11 13.89 13.52
N GLY A 88 14.14 14.62 13.96
CA GLY A 88 14.71 15.77 13.26
C GLY A 88 16.09 15.54 12.62
N ARG A 89 16.63 14.32 12.67
CA ARG A 89 17.94 14.03 12.05
C ARG A 89 17.83 14.11 10.53
N GLU A 90 18.90 14.46 9.84
CA GLU A 90 18.92 14.47 8.37
C GLU A 90 18.64 13.05 7.82
N ILE A 91 17.95 12.97 6.66
CA ILE A 91 17.76 11.69 5.96
C ILE A 91 18.96 11.48 5.05
N THR A 92 19.93 10.70 5.51
CA THR A 92 21.15 10.36 4.76
C THR A 92 21.05 9.02 4.01
N THR A 93 20.01 8.23 4.30
CA THR A 93 19.75 6.94 3.66
C THR A 93 18.24 6.71 3.50
N THR A 94 17.85 5.94 2.50
CA THR A 94 16.47 5.50 2.28
C THR A 94 16.11 4.27 3.12
N ASP A 95 17.09 3.57 3.69
CA ASP A 95 16.85 2.36 4.48
C ASP A 95 16.13 2.67 5.81
N PRO A 96 15.19 1.81 6.26
CA PRO A 96 14.60 1.95 7.58
C PRO A 96 15.68 1.80 8.66
N GLU A 97 15.72 2.73 9.58
CA GLU A 97 16.67 2.76 10.69
C GLU A 97 15.92 2.63 12.02
N MET A 98 16.62 2.14 13.05
CA MET A 98 16.05 2.08 14.39
C MET A 98 15.63 3.47 14.86
N GLY A 99 14.39 3.57 15.33
CA GLY A 99 13.82 4.80 15.85
C GLY A 99 13.23 5.74 14.80
N ASP A 100 13.21 5.37 13.52
CA ASP A 100 12.44 6.12 12.54
C ASP A 100 10.96 6.16 12.91
N LEU A 101 10.39 7.37 12.91
CA LEU A 101 8.95 7.60 13.05
C LEU A 101 8.23 7.40 11.69
N PRO A 102 6.91 7.15 11.69
CA PRO A 102 6.14 6.97 10.46
C PRO A 102 6.37 8.07 9.42
N GLU A 103 6.46 9.33 9.83
CA GLU A 103 6.64 10.48 8.94
C GLU A 103 8.01 10.47 8.27
N ARG A 104 9.05 10.04 8.99
CA ARG A 104 10.40 9.90 8.45
C ARG A 104 10.47 8.71 7.49
N LEU A 105 9.84 7.60 7.83
CA LEU A 105 9.73 6.44 6.95
C LEU A 105 8.96 6.78 5.67
N PHE A 106 7.89 7.57 5.78
CA PHE A 106 7.14 8.06 4.62
C PHE A 106 8.02 8.94 3.71
N LYS A 107 8.80 9.87 4.26
CA LYS A 107 9.78 10.65 3.47
C LYS A 107 10.83 9.76 2.80
N LYS A 108 11.38 8.76 3.51
CA LYS A 108 12.33 7.79 2.93
C LYS A 108 11.70 6.98 1.80
N LEU A 109 10.44 6.57 1.95
CA LEU A 109 9.67 5.89 0.93
C LEU A 109 9.52 6.75 -0.34
N GLN A 110 9.26 8.05 -0.19
CA GLN A 110 9.18 9.00 -1.32
C GLN A 110 10.51 9.20 -2.06
N MET A 111 11.65 8.89 -1.42
CA MET A 111 12.97 8.98 -2.04
C MET A 111 13.35 7.77 -2.90
N LEU A 112 12.59 6.66 -2.79
CA LEU A 112 12.82 5.45 -3.58
C LEU A 112 12.43 5.70 -5.04
N LYS A 113 13.20 5.15 -5.97
CA LYS A 113 13.05 5.43 -7.41
C LYS A 113 12.37 4.28 -8.17
N THR A 114 12.44 3.07 -7.64
CA THR A 114 11.91 1.87 -8.32
C THR A 114 10.88 1.13 -7.48
N ASP A 115 10.01 0.38 -8.15
CA ASP A 115 8.99 -0.44 -7.47
C ASP A 115 9.65 -1.60 -6.68
N GLU A 116 10.76 -2.14 -7.19
CA GLU A 116 11.56 -3.17 -6.55
C GLU A 116 12.15 -2.67 -5.22
N GLU A 117 12.68 -1.44 -5.21
CA GLU A 117 13.17 -0.78 -3.99
C GLU A 117 12.04 -0.61 -2.97
N VAL A 118 10.85 -0.16 -3.40
CA VAL A 118 9.68 0.01 -2.52
C VAL A 118 9.26 -1.32 -1.90
N ILE A 119 9.17 -2.39 -2.69
CA ILE A 119 8.80 -3.72 -2.19
C ILE A 119 9.84 -4.23 -1.18
N ALA A 120 11.13 -4.13 -1.51
CA ALA A 120 12.22 -4.54 -0.62
C ALA A 120 12.25 -3.71 0.67
N TRP A 121 11.99 -2.41 0.57
CA TRP A 121 11.87 -1.51 1.71
C TRP A 121 10.71 -1.90 2.63
N ARG A 122 9.52 -2.12 2.08
CA ARG A 122 8.33 -2.52 2.85
C ARG A 122 8.51 -3.85 3.59
N ARG A 123 9.24 -4.81 3.01
CA ARG A 123 9.55 -6.09 3.66
C ARG A 123 10.43 -5.97 4.91
N ARG A 124 11.12 -4.84 5.09
CA ARG A 124 12.03 -4.59 6.21
C ARG A 124 11.36 -3.88 7.40
N ILE A 125 10.12 -3.43 7.24
CA ILE A 125 9.41 -2.63 8.23
C ILE A 125 8.46 -3.51 9.03
N ASP A 126 8.32 -3.21 10.31
CA ASP A 126 7.35 -3.86 11.18
C ASP A 126 5.91 -3.65 10.64
N PRO A 127 5.03 -4.67 10.62
CA PRO A 127 3.69 -4.55 10.07
C PRO A 127 2.86 -3.39 10.64
N LYS A 128 2.99 -3.07 11.94
CA LYS A 128 2.26 -1.94 12.53
C LYS A 128 2.79 -0.60 12.01
N MET A 129 4.12 -0.47 11.94
CA MET A 129 4.75 0.72 11.38
C MET A 129 4.42 0.89 9.90
N ALA A 130 4.33 -0.21 9.15
CA ALA A 130 3.89 -0.19 7.76
C ALA A 130 2.44 0.30 7.62
N GLN A 131 1.56 -0.03 8.57
CA GLN A 131 0.19 0.48 8.63
C GLN A 131 0.16 1.99 8.95
N GLU A 132 0.94 2.46 9.92
CA GLU A 132 1.04 3.90 10.25
C GLU A 132 1.57 4.71 9.04
N VAL A 133 2.56 4.19 8.30
CA VAL A 133 3.04 4.79 7.04
C VAL A 133 1.95 4.76 5.96
N GLN A 134 1.10 3.72 5.93
CA GLN A 134 -0.02 3.64 4.98
C GLN A 134 -1.07 4.72 5.23
N GLU A 135 -1.38 5.01 6.49
CA GLU A 135 -2.29 6.10 6.85
C GLU A 135 -1.75 7.46 6.36
N LEU A 136 -0.44 7.71 6.50
CA LEU A 136 0.20 8.91 5.97
C LEU A 136 0.14 9.00 4.44
N ILE A 137 0.28 7.87 3.73
CA ILE A 137 0.11 7.81 2.28
C ILE A 137 -1.31 8.22 1.90
N GLU A 138 -2.32 7.70 2.61
CA GLU A 138 -3.73 8.01 2.33
C GLU A 138 -4.06 9.49 2.56
N VAL A 139 -3.54 10.08 3.64
CA VAL A 139 -3.65 11.53 3.90
C VAL A 139 -3.00 12.33 2.77
N HIS A 140 -1.78 11.97 2.38
CA HIS A 140 -1.08 12.67 1.30
C HIS A 140 -1.80 12.54 -0.05
N GLN A 141 -2.36 11.37 -0.36
CA GLN A 141 -3.16 11.16 -1.58
C GLN A 141 -4.44 12.00 -1.56
N ALA A 142 -5.11 12.13 -0.42
CA ALA A 142 -6.28 13.00 -0.28
C ALA A 142 -5.92 14.48 -0.50
N GLU A 143 -4.77 14.94 0.02
CA GLU A 143 -4.28 16.30 -0.25
C GLU A 143 -3.96 16.54 -1.73
N LEU A 144 -3.40 15.54 -2.41
CA LEU A 144 -3.15 15.61 -3.85
C LEU A 144 -4.46 15.62 -4.64
N ALA A 145 -5.45 14.82 -4.23
CA ALA A 145 -6.77 14.81 -4.84
C ALA A 145 -7.46 16.17 -4.70
N ASP A 146 -7.38 16.82 -3.53
CA ASP A 146 -7.96 18.15 -3.30
C ASP A 146 -7.26 19.21 -4.17
N LYS A 147 -5.92 19.16 -4.27
CA LYS A 147 -5.15 20.05 -5.16
C LYS A 147 -5.51 19.86 -6.63
N GLU A 148 -5.68 18.61 -7.04
CA GLU A 148 -5.98 18.26 -8.43
C GLU A 148 -7.43 18.63 -8.79
N ALA A 149 -8.38 18.47 -7.86
CA ALA A 149 -9.77 18.88 -8.06
C ALA A 149 -9.94 20.41 -8.25
N ALA A 150 -8.98 21.21 -7.80
CA ALA A 150 -8.97 22.65 -8.02
C ALA A 150 -8.48 23.06 -9.42
N LEU A 151 -8.00 22.12 -10.24
CA LEU A 151 -7.51 22.35 -11.60
C LEU A 151 -8.59 21.99 -12.61
N GLU A 152 -8.57 22.63 -13.78
CA GLU A 152 -9.37 22.21 -14.92
C GLU A 152 -8.71 21.02 -15.63
N HIS A 153 -9.51 19.99 -15.94
CA HIS A 153 -9.05 18.78 -16.63
C HIS A 153 -9.87 18.52 -17.88
N ALA A 154 -9.20 18.14 -18.97
CA ALA A 154 -9.88 17.79 -20.22
C ALA A 154 -10.75 16.53 -20.11
N ASP A 155 -10.49 15.67 -19.12
CA ASP A 155 -11.19 14.39 -18.89
C ASP A 155 -12.26 14.48 -17.79
N GLU A 156 -12.71 15.68 -17.45
CA GLU A 156 -13.64 15.89 -16.32
C GLU A 156 -14.99 15.18 -16.52
N ALA A 157 -15.48 15.08 -17.76
CA ALA A 157 -16.72 14.38 -18.07
C ALA A 157 -16.60 12.86 -17.82
N GLU A 158 -15.51 12.24 -18.26
CA GLU A 158 -15.22 10.83 -18.03
C GLU A 158 -14.94 10.54 -16.55
N ALA A 159 -14.22 11.42 -15.86
CA ALA A 159 -13.96 11.32 -14.44
C ALA A 159 -15.27 11.41 -13.63
N GLN A 160 -16.18 12.32 -14.01
CA GLN A 160 -17.53 12.36 -13.44
C GLN A 160 -18.30 11.06 -13.68
N GLN A 161 -18.25 10.52 -14.90
CA GLN A 161 -18.94 9.28 -15.22
C GLN A 161 -18.40 8.10 -14.40
N ALA A 162 -17.07 8.02 -14.19
CA ALA A 162 -16.45 7.03 -13.33
C ALA A 162 -16.91 7.15 -11.88
N TRP A 163 -17.08 8.37 -11.36
CA TRP A 163 -17.66 8.62 -10.04
C TRP A 163 -19.12 8.16 -9.95
N GLU A 164 -19.95 8.40 -10.97
CA GLU A 164 -21.32 7.89 -11.00
C GLU A 164 -21.38 6.35 -10.96
N TYR A 165 -20.49 5.67 -11.70
CA TYR A 165 -20.38 4.22 -11.61
C TYR A 165 -19.94 3.73 -10.23
N PHE A 166 -18.99 4.44 -9.60
CA PHE A 166 -18.55 4.13 -8.25
C PHE A 166 -19.70 4.26 -7.25
N LYS A 167 -20.43 5.38 -7.24
CA LYS A 167 -21.60 5.59 -6.36
C LYS A 167 -22.63 4.48 -6.50
N LYS A 168 -22.91 4.06 -7.74
CA LYS A 168 -23.88 2.98 -8.01
C LYS A 168 -23.45 1.65 -7.41
N GLN A 169 -22.15 1.32 -7.46
CA GLN A 169 -21.61 0.05 -6.96
C GLN A 169 -21.31 0.07 -5.46
N PHE A 170 -20.97 1.25 -4.92
CA PHE A 170 -20.53 1.45 -3.54
C PHE A 170 -21.26 2.65 -2.90
N PRO A 171 -22.60 2.59 -2.72
CA PRO A 171 -23.39 3.73 -2.24
C PRO A 171 -23.00 4.16 -0.82
N GLN A 172 -22.83 3.21 0.11
CA GLN A 172 -22.44 3.52 1.49
C GLN A 172 -21.03 4.14 1.58
N PRO A 173 -19.99 3.59 0.90
CA PRO A 173 -18.69 4.24 0.84
C PRO A 173 -18.72 5.63 0.21
N ALA A 174 -19.50 5.83 -0.84
CA ALA A 174 -19.63 7.13 -1.49
C ALA A 174 -20.30 8.18 -0.58
N GLU A 175 -21.32 7.79 0.19
CA GLU A 175 -22.00 8.65 1.14
C GLU A 175 -21.08 9.01 2.33
N ASN A 176 -20.39 8.02 2.90
CA ASN A 176 -19.53 8.21 4.07
C ASN A 176 -18.13 8.74 3.72
N GLY A 177 -17.79 8.81 2.43
CA GLY A 177 -16.47 9.21 1.93
C GLY A 177 -15.33 8.24 2.26
N ARG A 178 -15.62 7.00 2.70
CA ARG A 178 -14.61 6.02 3.11
C ARG A 178 -14.99 4.58 2.73
N TYR A 179 -14.02 3.83 2.20
CA TYR A 179 -14.08 2.38 1.97
C TYR A 179 -13.07 1.67 2.88
N PHE A 180 -13.55 1.04 3.96
CA PHE A 180 -12.71 0.61 5.09
C PHE A 180 -11.88 1.77 5.67
N THR A 181 -10.57 1.83 5.40
CA THR A 181 -9.70 2.94 5.79
C THR A 181 -9.49 3.94 4.66
N THR A 182 -9.69 3.54 3.41
CA THR A 182 -9.36 4.35 2.23
C THR A 182 -10.35 5.50 2.01
N PRO A 183 -9.89 6.76 1.86
CA PRO A 183 -10.73 7.88 1.42
C PRO A 183 -11.27 7.69 -0.01
N VAL A 184 -12.57 7.87 -0.19
CA VAL A 184 -13.29 7.68 -1.48
C VAL A 184 -14.30 8.79 -1.76
N ARG A 185 -13.98 10.03 -1.39
CA ARG A 185 -14.75 11.21 -1.81
C ARG A 185 -14.71 11.33 -3.34
N GLU A 186 -15.56 12.17 -3.91
CA GLU A 186 -15.57 12.41 -5.36
C GLU A 186 -14.19 12.81 -5.89
N ALA A 187 -13.50 13.75 -5.22
CA ALA A 187 -12.14 14.15 -5.57
C ALA A 187 -11.16 12.97 -5.54
N ASP A 188 -11.28 12.10 -4.54
CA ASP A 188 -10.42 10.93 -4.36
C ASP A 188 -10.62 9.89 -5.48
N ILE A 189 -11.85 9.69 -5.94
CA ILE A 189 -12.18 8.77 -7.04
C ILE A 189 -11.74 9.34 -8.38
N LYS A 190 -11.98 10.64 -8.64
CA LYS A 190 -11.52 11.31 -9.88
C LYS A 190 -10.00 11.34 -9.96
N TYR A 191 -9.31 11.58 -8.85
CA TYR A 191 -7.87 11.45 -8.74
C TYR A 191 -7.39 10.04 -9.13
N ARG A 192 -8.00 9.00 -8.55
CA ARG A 192 -7.64 7.60 -8.85
C ARG A 192 -8.00 7.17 -10.26
N PHE A 193 -9.05 7.73 -10.84
CA PHE A 193 -9.40 7.55 -12.25
C PHE A 193 -8.25 8.01 -13.16
N ARG A 194 -7.72 9.22 -12.94
CA ARG A 194 -6.60 9.77 -13.73
C ARG A 194 -5.31 8.98 -13.52
N ARG A 195 -5.01 8.62 -12.28
CA ARG A 195 -3.85 7.78 -11.98
C ARG A 195 -3.98 6.37 -12.58
N LEU A 196 -5.19 5.80 -12.65
CA LEU A 196 -5.44 4.52 -13.31
C LEU A 196 -5.21 4.62 -14.82
N ARG A 197 -5.71 5.69 -15.44
CA ARG A 197 -5.46 6.02 -16.85
C ARG A 197 -3.96 6.05 -17.15
N GLU A 198 -3.22 6.81 -16.36
CA GLU A 198 -1.75 6.93 -16.47
C GLU A 198 -1.03 5.60 -16.23
N ALA A 199 -1.47 4.82 -15.23
CA ALA A 199 -0.84 3.55 -14.90
C ALA A 199 -1.00 2.50 -16.00
N LEU A 200 -2.18 2.46 -16.64
CA LEU A 200 -2.46 1.54 -17.75
C LEU A 200 -2.02 2.09 -19.11
N ASP A 201 -1.71 3.39 -19.19
CA ASP A 201 -1.39 4.12 -20.41
C ASP A 201 -2.54 4.06 -21.45
N VAL A 202 -3.79 4.20 -21.01
CA VAL A 202 -4.98 4.08 -21.88
C VAL A 202 -5.74 5.39 -21.97
N ASP A 203 -6.71 5.48 -22.87
CA ASP A 203 -7.61 6.63 -22.93
C ASP A 203 -8.62 6.64 -21.77
N ALA A 204 -9.14 7.83 -21.45
CA ALA A 204 -10.14 8.03 -20.40
C ALA A 204 -11.38 7.12 -20.60
N ALA A 205 -11.82 6.94 -21.84
CA ALA A 205 -12.95 6.07 -22.19
C ALA A 205 -12.73 4.60 -21.77
N VAL A 206 -11.50 4.09 -21.85
CA VAL A 206 -11.18 2.71 -21.41
C VAL A 206 -11.36 2.60 -19.90
N VAL A 207 -10.90 3.61 -19.14
CA VAL A 207 -11.06 3.63 -17.68
C VAL A 207 -12.53 3.73 -17.28
N VAL A 208 -13.35 4.47 -18.03
CA VAL A 208 -14.81 4.51 -17.84
C VAL A 208 -15.44 3.13 -18.07
N GLN A 209 -14.98 2.37 -19.08
CA GLN A 209 -15.46 1.00 -19.30
C GLN A 209 -15.09 0.06 -18.15
N ILE A 210 -13.87 0.18 -17.60
CA ILE A 210 -13.43 -0.54 -16.41
C ILE A 210 -14.36 -0.21 -15.24
N ALA A 211 -14.56 1.09 -14.95
CA ALA A 211 -15.43 1.56 -13.88
C ALA A 211 -16.86 1.04 -14.00
N GLY A 212 -17.42 1.04 -15.22
CA GLY A 212 -18.78 0.57 -15.48
C GLY A 212 -18.98 -0.92 -15.20
N LYS A 213 -17.92 -1.73 -15.25
CA LYS A 213 -17.95 -3.16 -14.94
C LYS A 213 -17.64 -3.46 -13.47
N ASP A 214 -16.58 -2.84 -12.95
CA ASP A 214 -16.13 -3.00 -11.57
C ASP A 214 -15.26 -1.81 -11.17
N ALA A 215 -15.76 -1.00 -10.23
CA ALA A 215 -15.11 0.20 -9.74
C ALA A 215 -14.17 -0.05 -8.55
N THR A 216 -13.96 -1.31 -8.13
CA THR A 216 -13.02 -1.67 -7.04
C THR A 216 -11.58 -1.17 -7.26
N PRO A 217 -11.05 -1.07 -8.49
CA PRO A 217 -9.73 -0.44 -8.69
C PRO A 217 -9.63 0.97 -8.07
N PHE A 218 -10.73 1.73 -7.97
CA PHE A 218 -10.71 3.07 -7.37
C PHE A 218 -10.64 3.09 -5.84
N VAL A 219 -10.75 1.96 -5.14
CA VAL A 219 -10.50 1.89 -3.68
C VAL A 219 -9.09 1.41 -3.34
N THR A 220 -8.27 1.20 -4.38
CA THR A 220 -6.91 0.70 -4.26
C THR A 220 -5.91 1.80 -4.57
N ASP A 221 -4.73 1.69 -3.97
CA ASP A 221 -3.62 2.59 -4.23
C ASP A 221 -3.18 2.52 -5.71
N PRO A 222 -3.13 3.64 -6.45
CA PRO A 222 -2.76 3.63 -7.86
C PRO A 222 -1.38 3.04 -8.13
N ASP A 223 -0.44 3.18 -7.19
CA ASP A 223 0.90 2.60 -7.34
C ASP A 223 0.89 1.08 -7.20
N PHE A 224 -0.02 0.55 -6.38
CA PHE A 224 -0.27 -0.89 -6.34
C PHE A 224 -0.78 -1.36 -7.70
N ILE A 225 -1.77 -0.66 -8.27
CA ILE A 225 -2.32 -1.03 -9.58
C ILE A 225 -1.24 -0.97 -10.66
N ARG A 226 -0.39 0.06 -10.68
CA ARG A 226 0.72 0.19 -11.63
C ARG A 226 1.66 -1.02 -11.59
N ARG A 227 2.01 -1.51 -10.39
CA ARG A 227 2.83 -2.72 -10.23
C ARG A 227 2.10 -3.98 -10.68
N THR A 228 0.84 -4.12 -10.31
CA THR A 228 0.00 -5.25 -10.73
C THR A 228 -0.14 -5.28 -12.25
N TRP A 229 -0.30 -4.12 -12.88
CA TRP A 229 -0.36 -3.98 -14.33
C TRP A 229 0.95 -4.40 -15.00
N LYS A 230 2.11 -3.95 -14.51
CA LYS A 230 3.41 -4.42 -15.01
C LYS A 230 3.57 -5.94 -14.90
N ALA A 231 3.08 -6.54 -13.81
CA ALA A 231 3.09 -8.00 -13.63
C ALA A 231 2.17 -8.72 -14.62
N ILE A 232 0.97 -8.17 -14.89
CA ILE A 232 0.05 -8.67 -15.92
C ILE A 232 0.72 -8.59 -17.30
N LEU A 233 1.27 -7.43 -17.68
CA LEU A 233 1.98 -7.26 -18.94
C LEU A 233 3.12 -8.27 -19.08
N SER A 234 3.93 -8.46 -18.04
CA SER A 234 5.00 -9.47 -18.06
C SER A 234 4.48 -10.90 -18.24
N ALA A 235 3.27 -11.22 -17.76
CA ALA A 235 2.64 -12.52 -17.98
C ALA A 235 2.00 -12.65 -19.37
N CYS A 236 1.72 -11.52 -20.02
CA CYS A 236 1.21 -11.43 -21.39
C CYS A 236 2.31 -11.11 -22.42
N ASP A 237 3.58 -11.45 -22.13
CA ASP A 237 4.72 -11.23 -23.02
C ASP A 237 4.90 -9.76 -23.48
N GLY A 238 4.41 -8.82 -22.68
CA GLY A 238 4.41 -7.39 -22.97
C GLY A 238 3.28 -6.91 -23.87
N ASP A 239 2.37 -7.80 -24.31
CA ASP A 239 1.22 -7.41 -25.14
C ASP A 239 0.15 -6.71 -24.31
N LYS A 240 0.15 -5.38 -24.44
CA LYS A 240 -0.80 -4.48 -23.77
C LYS A 240 -2.24 -4.71 -24.23
N GLN A 241 -2.46 -4.98 -25.51
CA GLN A 241 -3.81 -5.12 -26.03
C GLN A 241 -4.42 -6.46 -25.58
N ASP A 242 -3.65 -7.56 -25.64
CA ASP A 242 -4.09 -8.83 -25.06
C ASP A 242 -4.41 -8.68 -23.57
N ALA A 243 -3.50 -8.09 -22.79
CA ALA A 243 -3.71 -7.88 -21.36
C ALA A 243 -4.97 -7.05 -21.04
N LEU A 244 -5.28 -6.04 -21.85
CA LEU A 244 -6.51 -5.26 -21.70
C LEU A 244 -7.75 -6.07 -22.06
N ASP A 245 -7.80 -6.65 -23.26
CA ASP A 245 -9.00 -7.27 -23.82
C ASP A 245 -9.33 -8.63 -23.20
N SER A 246 -8.30 -9.44 -22.93
CA SER A 246 -8.48 -10.80 -22.43
C SER A 246 -8.59 -10.87 -20.90
N LEU A 247 -8.10 -9.85 -20.18
CA LEU A 247 -8.07 -9.84 -18.71
C LEU A 247 -8.77 -8.63 -18.10
N VAL A 248 -8.20 -7.42 -18.24
CA VAL A 248 -8.64 -6.26 -17.46
C VAL A 248 -10.07 -5.87 -17.79
N LEU A 249 -10.42 -5.76 -19.07
CA LEU A 249 -11.78 -5.40 -19.49
C LEU A 249 -12.79 -6.49 -19.20
N LYS A 250 -12.39 -7.76 -19.07
CA LYS A 250 -13.30 -8.85 -18.68
C LYS A 250 -13.45 -8.97 -17.16
N HIS A 251 -12.38 -8.69 -16.42
CA HIS A 251 -12.28 -8.88 -14.98
C HIS A 251 -11.47 -7.75 -14.32
N PRO A 252 -12.01 -6.52 -14.18
CA PRO A 252 -11.26 -5.38 -13.63
C PRO A 252 -10.62 -5.63 -12.26
N GLY A 253 -11.25 -6.44 -11.41
CA GLY A 253 -10.71 -6.87 -10.12
C GLY A 253 -9.35 -7.56 -10.19
N VAL A 254 -8.88 -8.00 -11.36
CA VAL A 254 -7.50 -8.51 -11.53
C VAL A 254 -6.46 -7.44 -11.19
N LEU A 255 -6.77 -6.15 -11.36
CA LEU A 255 -5.89 -5.02 -11.04
C LEU A 255 -5.61 -4.87 -9.54
N ILE A 256 -6.46 -5.47 -8.69
CA ILE A 256 -6.31 -5.46 -7.24
C ILE A 256 -5.82 -6.81 -6.68
N ALA A 257 -5.59 -7.80 -7.55
CA ALA A 257 -5.06 -9.10 -7.14
C ALA A 257 -3.56 -9.02 -6.83
N LYS A 258 -3.08 -9.87 -5.92
CA LYS A 258 -1.64 -9.97 -5.61
C LYS A 258 -0.89 -10.47 -6.86
N GLY A 259 0.00 -9.66 -7.43
CA GLY A 259 0.74 -9.96 -8.66
C GLY A 259 1.42 -11.33 -8.71
N GLU A 260 1.90 -11.84 -7.57
CA GLU A 260 2.48 -13.20 -7.45
C GLU A 260 1.46 -14.30 -7.83
N LYS A 261 0.19 -14.13 -7.45
CA LYS A 261 -0.88 -15.08 -7.79
C LYS A 261 -1.33 -14.94 -9.24
N ILE A 262 -1.17 -13.76 -9.83
CA ILE A 262 -1.61 -13.49 -11.21
C ILE A 262 -0.80 -14.36 -12.19
N LYS A 263 0.52 -14.50 -12.03
CA LYS A 263 1.32 -15.33 -12.96
C LYS A 263 0.88 -16.80 -12.94
N ASP A 264 0.68 -17.35 -11.74
CA ASP A 264 0.25 -18.73 -11.55
C ASP A 264 -1.19 -18.94 -12.05
N GLN A 265 -2.09 -18.00 -11.72
CA GLN A 265 -3.49 -18.05 -12.15
C GLN A 265 -3.67 -17.77 -13.64
N LEU A 266 -2.86 -16.92 -14.25
CA LEU A 266 -2.90 -16.64 -15.70
C LEU A 266 -2.33 -17.79 -16.50
N THR A 267 -1.30 -18.46 -16.00
CA THR A 267 -0.80 -19.69 -16.63
C THR A 267 -1.88 -20.77 -16.57
N GLN A 268 -2.53 -20.95 -15.41
CA GLN A 268 -3.67 -21.87 -15.28
C GLN A 268 -4.87 -21.45 -16.13
N ALA A 269 -5.20 -20.15 -16.19
CA ALA A 269 -6.33 -19.63 -16.96
C ALA A 269 -6.08 -19.69 -18.47
N ARG A 270 -4.85 -19.42 -18.96
CA ARG A 270 -4.46 -19.62 -20.36
C ARG A 270 -4.50 -21.10 -20.73
N ILE A 271 -3.97 -22.01 -19.90
CA ILE A 271 -4.08 -23.46 -20.14
C ILE A 271 -5.56 -23.89 -20.19
N THR A 272 -6.38 -23.39 -19.27
CA THR A 272 -7.80 -23.73 -19.20
C THR A 272 -8.58 -23.14 -20.38
N ALA A 273 -8.31 -21.88 -20.76
CA ALA A 273 -8.91 -21.23 -21.92
C ALA A 273 -8.48 -21.90 -23.23
N SER A 274 -7.20 -22.24 -23.40
CA SER A 274 -6.71 -23.02 -24.56
C SER A 274 -7.33 -24.42 -24.61
N ALA A 275 -7.59 -25.06 -23.46
CA ALA A 275 -8.27 -26.35 -23.41
C ALA A 275 -9.77 -26.24 -23.75
N ILE A 276 -10.43 -25.17 -23.29
CA ILE A 276 -11.83 -24.88 -23.63
C ILE A 276 -11.95 -24.55 -25.12
N ASP A 277 -11.09 -23.66 -25.66
CA ASP A 277 -11.08 -23.28 -27.07
C ASP A 277 -10.78 -24.49 -27.98
N ALA A 278 -9.83 -25.36 -27.60
CA ALA A 278 -9.57 -26.61 -28.31
C ALA A 278 -10.76 -27.59 -28.27
N ALA A 279 -11.46 -27.68 -27.14
CA ALA A 279 -12.65 -28.52 -26.99
C ALA A 279 -13.87 -27.98 -27.77
N SER A 280 -14.04 -26.65 -27.85
CA SER A 280 -15.07 -26.03 -28.70
C SER A 280 -14.73 -26.09 -30.20
N GLY A 281 -13.44 -26.04 -30.56
CA GLY A 281 -12.98 -26.26 -31.94
C GLY A 281 -13.26 -27.67 -32.44
N LEU A 282 -13.04 -28.69 -31.59
CA LEU A 282 -13.39 -30.08 -31.90
C LEU A 282 -14.90 -30.31 -32.07
N LYS A 283 -15.76 -29.65 -31.29
CA LYS A 283 -17.22 -29.74 -31.45
C LYS A 283 -17.72 -29.20 -32.79
N ASN A 284 -17.09 -28.16 -33.33
CA ASN A 284 -17.45 -27.62 -34.63
C ASN A 284 -16.97 -28.52 -35.79
N VAL A 285 -15.83 -29.20 -35.65
CA VAL A 285 -15.37 -30.18 -36.66
C VAL A 285 -16.29 -31.42 -36.68
N PHE A 286 -16.75 -31.91 -35.52
CA PHE A 286 -17.67 -33.07 -35.48
C PHE A 286 -19.09 -32.79 -36.00
N ASN A 287 -19.52 -31.52 -36.05
CA ASN A 287 -20.80 -31.13 -36.66
C ASN A 287 -20.73 -30.87 -38.17
N VAL A 288 -19.54 -30.81 -38.77
CA VAL A 288 -19.35 -30.66 -40.22
C VAL A 288 -19.30 -32.02 -40.95
N PHE A 289 -19.09 -33.12 -40.22
CA PHE A 289 -19.03 -34.48 -40.75
C PHE A 289 -20.29 -35.33 -40.47
N ARG A 290 -21.43 -34.69 -40.24
CA ARG A 290 -22.74 -35.35 -40.08
C ARG A 290 -23.75 -34.77 -41.04
#